data_AF-H1Y6M3-F1
#
_entry.id   AF-H1Y6M3-F1
#
_cell.length_a   1.000
_cell.length_b   1.000
_cell.length_c   1.000
_cell.angle_alpha   90.00
_cell.angle_beta   90.00
_cell.angle_gamma   90.00
#
_symmetry.space_group_name_H-M   'P 1'
#
loop_
_entity.id
_entity.type
_entity.pdbx_description
1 polymer ?
#
loop_
_entity_poly.entity_id
_entity_poly.type
_entity_poly.pdbx_seq_one_letter_code
_entity_poly.pdbx_strand_id
1 'polypeptide(L)' 'MRSSVEQQFEKAMETITKFFKEEKDFLYRKGEVKGREEGREEGEYRKSLAIAAEMKKDGFSVEQINKFTKLSVEEIERL' A
#
# COMPACT_ATOMS: atom_id res chain seq x y z
N MET A 1 8.98 -5.59 44.02
CA MET A 1 8.32 -4.27 43.99
C MET A 1 8.91 -3.55 42.78
N ARG A 2 8.15 -3.26 41.71
CA ARG A 2 8.69 -2.56 40.53
C ARG A 2 9.19 -1.17 40.93
N SER A 3 10.27 -0.69 40.31
CA SER A 3 10.82 0.62 40.67
C SER A 3 9.87 1.75 40.23
N SER A 4 9.86 2.86 40.97
CA SER A 4 9.04 4.04 40.64
C SER A 4 9.31 4.56 39.21
N VAL A 5 10.55 4.42 38.74
CA VAL A 5 10.99 4.82 37.39
C VAL A 5 10.35 3.92 36.32
N GLU A 6 10.33 2.60 36.53
CA GLU A 6 9.68 1.65 35.60
C GLU A 6 8.18 1.95 35.46
N GLN A 7 7.51 2.25 36.56
CA GLN A 7 6.07 2.57 36.54
C GLN A 7 5.78 3.87 35.79
N GLN A 8 6.64 4.89 35.94
CA GLN A 8 6.51 6.14 35.18
C GLN A 8 6.74 5.93 33.69
N PHE A 9 7.71 5.09 33.33
CA PHE A 9 7.99 4.74 31.94
C PHE A 9 6.82 3.97 31.30
N GLU A 10 6.30 2.94 31.98
CA GLU A 10 5.12 2.19 31.51
C GLU A 10 3.93 3.13 31.27
N LYS A 11 3.64 4.03 32.22
CA LYS A 11 2.53 4.98 32.11
C LYS A 11 2.71 6.00 30.97
N ALA A 12 3.94 6.44 30.73
CA ALA A 12 4.27 7.29 29.59
C ALA A 12 4.03 6.54 28.27
N MET A 13 4.50 5.29 28.16
CA MET A 13 4.30 4.46 26.98
C MET A 13 2.83 4.12 26.71
N GLU A 14 2.03 3.85 27.75
CA GLU A 14 0.59 3.67 27.61
C GLU A 14 -0.11 4.92 27.07
N THR A 15 0.27 6.10 27.56
CA THR A 15 -0.29 7.39 27.13
C THR A 15 0.05 7.67 25.66
N ILE A 16 1.30 7.45 25.27
CA ILE A 16 1.78 7.56 23.89
C ILE A 16 1.04 6.58 22.98
N THR A 17 0.90 5.32 23.42
CA THR A 17 0.18 4.29 22.67
C THR A 17 -1.28 4.65 22.47
N LYS A 18 -1.94 5.21 23.49
CA LYS A 18 -3.32 5.68 23.38
C LYS A 18 -3.44 6.85 22.40
N PHE A 19 -2.51 7.81 22.45
CA PHE A 19 -2.47 8.93 21.51
C PHE A 19 -2.38 8.44 20.06
N PHE A 20 -1.52 7.47 19.75
CA PHE A 20 -1.38 6.91 18.40
C PHE A 20 -2.53 5.99 17.96
N LYS A 21 -3.39 5.52 18.88
CA LYS A 21 -4.55 4.67 18.57
C LYS A 21 -5.82 5.47 18.29
N GLU A 22 -5.84 6.77 18.57
CA GLU A 22 -7.02 7.62 18.36
C GLU A 22 -7.01 8.21 16.93
N GLU A 23 -8.13 8.11 16.21
CA GLU A 23 -8.33 8.64 14.82
C GLU A 23 -8.03 10.14 14.66
N LYS A 24 -7.82 10.87 15.76
CA LYS A 24 -7.46 12.30 15.74
C LYS A 24 -5.96 12.54 15.64
N ASP A 25 -5.13 11.53 15.90
CA ASP A 25 -3.69 11.64 15.74
C ASP A 25 -3.32 11.86 14.26
N PHE A 26 -2.39 12.79 14.05
CA PHE A 26 -1.96 13.17 12.71
C PHE A 26 -1.16 12.05 12.05
N LEU A 27 -0.31 11.34 12.81
CA LEU A 27 0.52 10.28 12.26
C LEU A 27 -0.32 9.03 11.93
N TYR A 28 -1.29 8.68 12.77
CA TYR A 28 -2.27 7.64 12.49
C TYR A 28 -3.04 7.91 11.19
N ARG A 29 -3.64 9.10 11.05
CA ARG A 29 -4.36 9.49 9.83
C ARG A 29 -3.49 9.49 8.58
N LYS A 30 -2.24 9.97 8.70
CA LYS A 30 -1.28 9.94 7.58
C LYS A 30 -0.94 8.51 7.18
N GLY A 31 -0.80 7.60 8.15
CA GLY A 31 -0.60 6.17 7.92
C GLY A 31 -1.78 5.54 7.16
N GLU A 32 -3.00 5.78 7.60
CA GLU A 32 -4.22 5.27 6.95
C GLU A 32 -4.37 5.78 5.51
N VAL A 33 -4.15 7.09 5.28
CA VAL A 33 -4.22 7.69 3.94
C VAL A 33 -3.16 7.06 3.02
N LYS A 34 -1.91 6.97 3.51
CA LYS A 34 -0.81 6.38 2.73
C LYS A 34 -1.09 4.92 2.40
N GLY A 35 -1.51 4.11 3.38
CA GLY A 35 -1.82 2.69 3.16
C GLY A 35 -2.98 2.50 2.17
N ARG A 36 -3.99 3.37 2.20
CA ARG A 36 -5.09 3.34 1.23
C ARG A 36 -4.63 3.73 -0.18
N GLU A 37 -3.75 4.71 -0.30
CA GLU A 37 -3.19 5.15 -1.58
C GLU A 37 -2.31 4.04 -2.19
N GLU A 38 -1.35 3.51 -1.42
CA GLU A 38 -0.50 2.39 -1.83
C GLU A 38 -1.33 1.16 -2.23
N GLY A 39 -2.33 0.80 -1.42
CA GLY A 39 -3.22 -0.32 -1.74
C GLY A 39 -4.04 -0.12 -3.01
N ARG A 40 -4.44 1.13 -3.31
CA ARG A 40 -5.14 1.45 -4.57
C ARG A 40 -4.19 1.34 -5.77
N GLU A 41 -2.98 1.89 -5.66
CA GLU A 41 -1.97 1.83 -6.72
C GLU A 41 -1.55 0.39 -7.02
N GLU A 42 -1.26 -0.42 -5.99
CA GLU A 42 -0.95 -1.84 -6.15
C GLU A 42 -2.11 -2.61 -6.79
N GLY A 43 -3.34 -2.32 -6.38
CA GLY A 43 -4.54 -2.95 -6.94
C GLY A 43 -4.74 -2.61 -8.42
N GLU A 44 -4.59 -1.34 -8.79
CA GLU A 44 -4.66 -0.88 -10.17
C GLU A 44 -3.57 -1.52 -11.04
N TYR A 45 -2.33 -1.57 -10.54
CA TYR A 45 -1.22 -2.21 -11.24
C TYR A 45 -1.45 -3.71 -11.45
N ARG A 46 -1.86 -4.45 -10.41
CA ARG A 46 -2.19 -5.89 -10.52
C ARG A 46 -3.33 -6.14 -11.51
N LYS A 47 -4.34 -5.27 -11.52
CA LYS A 47 -5.44 -5.34 -12.49
C LYS A 47 -4.93 -5.12 -13.92
N SER A 48 -4.06 -4.14 -14.14
CA SER A 48 -3.43 -3.91 -15.44
C SER A 48 -2.62 -5.12 -15.92
N LEU A 49 -1.84 -5.77 -15.02
CA LEU A 49 -1.11 -7.01 -15.33
C LEU A 49 -2.05 -8.15 -15.74
N ALA A 50 -3.14 -8.35 -14.98
CA ALA A 50 -4.11 -9.40 -15.29
C ALA A 50 -4.79 -9.17 -16.65
N ILE A 51 -5.19 -7.93 -16.94
CA ILE A 51 -5.77 -7.58 -18.24
C ILE A 51 -4.75 -7.78 -19.37
N ALA A 52 -3.50 -7.33 -19.18
CA ALA A 52 -2.44 -7.50 -20.16
C ALA A 52 -2.14 -8.98 -20.47
N ALA A 53 -2.16 -9.85 -19.45
CA ALA A 53 -1.95 -11.28 -19.61
C ALA A 53 -3.05 -11.92 -20.47
N GLU A 54 -4.32 -11.58 -20.23
CA GLU A 54 -5.43 -12.07 -21.05
C GLU A 54 -5.37 -11.51 -22.48
N MET A 55 -5.08 -10.21 -22.65
CA MET A 55 -4.88 -9.63 -23.97
C MET A 55 -3.72 -10.28 -24.74
N LYS A 56 -2.62 -10.65 -24.07
CA LYS A 56 -1.50 -11.35 -24.71
C LYS A 56 -1.91 -12.75 -25.17
N LYS A 57 -2.71 -13.48 -24.36
CA LYS A 57 -3.28 -14.78 -24.76
C LYS A 57 -4.21 -14.67 -25.96
N ASP A 58 -4.98 -13.58 -26.04
CA ASP A 58 -5.89 -13.30 -27.15
C ASP A 58 -5.18 -12.77 -28.42
N GLY A 59 -3.84 -12.64 -28.38
CA GLY A 59 -3.02 -12.29 -29.55
C GLY A 59 -2.93 -10.80 -29.86
N PHE A 60 -3.22 -9.92 -28.91
CA PHE A 60 -3.02 -8.47 -29.07
C PHE A 60 -1.54 -8.11 -29.17
N SER A 61 -1.21 -7.08 -29.96
CA SER A 61 0.17 -6.60 -30.08
C SER A 61 0.65 -5.93 -28.80
N VAL A 62 1.97 -5.90 -28.58
CA VAL A 62 2.58 -5.27 -27.39
C VAL A 62 2.22 -3.79 -27.32
N GLU A 63 2.15 -3.10 -28.45
CA GLU A 63 1.75 -1.69 -28.56
C GLU A 63 0.28 -1.49 -28.17
N GLN A 64 -0.61 -2.41 -28.57
CA GLN A 64 -2.02 -2.36 -28.17
C GLN A 64 -2.16 -2.57 -26.67
N ILE A 65 -1.49 -3.58 -26.11
CA ILE A 65 -1.51 -3.87 -24.68
C ILE A 65 -0.99 -2.66 -23.89
N ASN A 66 0.17 -2.10 -24.26
CA ASN A 66 0.74 -0.89 -23.67
C ASN A 66 -0.25 0.28 -23.69
N LYS A 67 -0.92 0.51 -24.82
CA LYS A 67 -1.90 1.59 -24.98
C LYS A 67 -3.05 1.48 -23.98
N PHE A 68 -3.54 0.28 -23.71
CA PHE A 68 -4.72 0.05 -22.87
C PHE A 68 -4.39 -0.14 -21.39
N THR A 69 -3.30 -0.83 -21.05
CA THR A 69 -2.96 -1.17 -19.66
C THR A 69 -1.97 -0.20 -19.03
N LYS A 70 -1.32 0.64 -19.85
CA LYS A 70 -0.27 1.60 -19.47
C LYS A 70 0.99 0.96 -18.88
N LEU A 71 1.11 -0.36 -18.96
CA LEU A 71 2.33 -1.09 -18.60
C LEU A 71 3.44 -0.81 -19.60
N SER A 72 4.68 -0.85 -19.15
CA SER A 72 5.85 -0.71 -20.02
C SER A 72 5.94 -1.87 -21.01
N VAL A 73 6.60 -1.64 -22.14
CA VAL A 73 6.83 -2.69 -23.15
C VAL A 73 7.57 -3.86 -22.51
N GLU A 74 8.59 -3.57 -21.70
CA GLU A 74 9.38 -4.58 -21.01
C GLU A 74 8.55 -5.38 -20.00
N GLU A 75 7.59 -4.76 -19.31
CA GLU A 75 6.67 -5.47 -18.42
C GLU A 75 5.78 -6.44 -19.21
N ILE A 76 5.25 -6.01 -20.36
CA ILE A 76 4.37 -6.82 -21.20
C ILE A 76 5.12 -7.99 -21.85
N GLU A 77 6.38 -7.77 -22.25
CA GLU A 77 7.22 -8.83 -22.80
C GLU A 77 7.52 -9.93 -21.75
N ARG A 78 7.66 -9.56 -20.47
CA ARG A 78 7.90 -10.49 -19.35
C ARG A 78 6.67 -11.25 -18.86
N LEU A 79 5.44 -10.84 -19.23
CA LEU A 79 4.20 -11.57 -18.93
C LEU A 79 4.14 -12.93 -19.64
#